data_AF-A0A432EYE8-F1
#
_entry.id   AF-A0A432EYE8-F1
#
_cell.length_a   1.000
_cell.length_b   1.000
_cell.length_c   1.000
_cell.angle_alpha   90.00
_cell.angle_beta   90.00
_cell.angle_gamma   90.00
#
_symmetry.space_group_name_H-M   'P 1'
#
loop_
_entity.id
_entity.type
_entity.pdbx_description
1 polymer ?
#
loop_
_entity_poly.entity_id
_entity_poly.type
_entity_poly.pdbx_seq_one_letter_code
_entity_poly.pdbx_strand_id
1 'polypeptide(L)'
;MARAVLIPHGSDGPANEDRASTQLAQLGYELDWRHVDNGDPLDQPDDSVAITVIYGGGKPEDEKDWHTDRYPWLKSEVRWAEQCIARNIP
;
A
#
# COMPACT_ATOMS: atom_id res chain seq x y z
N MET A 1 16.57 4.54 7.32
CA MET A 1 16.76 3.17 6.79
C MET A 1 15.95 3.06 5.50
N ALA A 2 16.11 2.00 4.71
CA ALA A 2 15.21 1.77 3.58
C ALA A 2 13.84 1.35 4.11
N ARG A 3 12.77 1.93 3.58
CA ARG A 3 11.38 1.68 3.97
C ARG A 3 10.71 0.66 3.06
N ALA A 4 9.92 -0.21 3.66
CA ALA A 4 8.94 -1.02 2.96
C ALA A 4 7.55 -0.46 3.28
N VAL A 5 6.82 0.00 2.26
CA VAL A 5 5.48 0.57 2.42
C VAL A 5 4.45 -0.55 2.26
N LEU A 6 3.60 -0.73 3.26
CA LEU A 6 2.61 -1.82 3.35
C LEU A 6 1.21 -1.22 3.35
N ILE A 7 0.40 -1.54 2.35
CA ILE A 7 -0.92 -0.93 2.11
C ILE A 7 -2.00 -2.00 2.29
N PRO A 8 -2.49 -2.21 3.53
CA PRO A 8 -3.63 -3.09 3.81
C PRO A 8 -4.96 -2.43 3.44
N HIS A 9 -6.01 -3.24 3.29
CA HIS A 9 -7.39 -2.77 3.12
C HIS A 9 -8.37 -3.53 4.01
N GLY A 10 -9.36 -2.81 4.52
CA GLY A 10 -10.45 -3.33 5.33
C GLY A 10 -10.03 -3.82 6.71
N SER A 11 -10.99 -4.35 7.45
CA SER A 11 -10.78 -4.91 8.80
C SER A 11 -10.13 -6.30 8.81
N ASP A 12 -10.12 -6.97 7.65
CA ASP A 12 -9.64 -8.35 7.52
C ASP A 12 -8.19 -8.41 7.00
N GLY A 13 -7.59 -7.25 6.70
CA GLY A 13 -6.18 -7.14 6.39
C GLY A 13 -5.29 -7.51 7.59
N PRO A 14 -3.98 -7.73 7.37
CA PRO A 14 -3.07 -8.00 8.46
C PRO A 14 -3.09 -6.86 9.48
N ALA A 15 -3.19 -7.19 10.77
CA ALA A 15 -3.20 -6.23 11.89
C ALA A 15 -1.78 -5.68 12.16
N ASN A 16 -1.14 -5.17 11.10
CA ASN A 16 0.26 -4.75 11.07
C ASN A 16 1.29 -5.88 11.30
N GLU A 17 0.91 -7.14 11.07
CA GLU A 17 1.81 -8.30 11.13
C GLU A 17 1.34 -9.43 10.18
N ASP A 18 2.25 -9.94 9.36
CA ASP A 18 2.07 -11.11 8.51
C ASP A 18 3.45 -11.67 8.07
N ARG A 19 3.46 -12.62 7.12
CA ARG A 19 4.69 -13.22 6.61
C ARG A 19 5.57 -12.25 5.81
N ALA A 20 4.98 -11.40 4.97
CA ALA A 20 5.71 -10.42 4.18
C ALA A 20 6.34 -9.35 5.09
N SER A 21 5.56 -8.78 6.01
CA SER A 21 6.06 -7.76 6.93
C SER A 21 7.12 -8.32 7.88
N THR A 22 6.94 -9.55 8.37
CA THR A 22 7.95 -10.25 9.18
C THR A 22 9.26 -10.42 8.41
N GLN A 23 9.18 -10.88 7.16
CA GLN A 23 10.37 -11.07 6.33
C GLN A 23 11.08 -9.74 6.04
N LEU A 24 10.32 -8.68 5.75
CA LEU A 24 10.87 -7.34 5.50
C LEU A 24 11.56 -6.77 6.74
N ALA A 25 10.97 -6.94 7.93
CA ALA A 25 11.60 -6.54 9.18
C ALA A 25 12.89 -7.33 9.45
N GLN A 26 12.90 -8.65 9.20
CA GLN A 26 14.10 -9.49 9.34
C GLN A 26 15.23 -9.09 8.37
N LEU A 27 14.88 -8.58 7.18
CA LEU A 27 15.83 -8.02 6.22
C LEU A 27 16.32 -6.61 6.61
N GLY A 28 15.77 -6.01 7.66
CA GLY A 28 16.19 -4.71 8.19
C GLY A 28 15.49 -3.50 7.56
N TYR A 29 14.37 -3.71 6.86
CA TYR A 29 13.55 -2.60 6.37
C TYR A 29 12.74 -1.99 7.52
N GLU A 30 12.55 -0.67 7.45
CA GLU A 30 11.57 0.01 8.27
C GLU A 30 10.17 -0.22 7.68
N LEU A 31 9.27 -0.81 8.47
CA LEU A 31 7.90 -1.08 8.04
C LEU A 31 7.05 0.20 8.16
N ASP A 32 6.52 0.68 7.05
CA ASP A 32 5.61 1.82 6.98
C ASP A 32 4.21 1.37 6.54
N TRP A 33 3.30 1.22 7.51
CA TRP A 33 1.93 0.79 7.26
C TRP A 33 1.04 1.98 6.89
N ARG A 34 0.27 1.85 5.80
CA ARG A 34 -0.63 2.89 5.27
C ARG A 34 -2.03 2.35 5.04
N HIS A 35 -2.93 2.63 5.97
CA HIS A 35 -4.36 2.31 5.89
C HIS A 35 -5.09 3.39 5.09
N VAL A 36 -4.89 3.40 3.77
CA VAL A 36 -5.41 4.46 2.88
C VAL A 36 -6.94 4.51 2.82
N ASP A 37 -7.58 3.38 3.08
CA ASP A 37 -9.02 3.24 3.23
C ASP A 37 -9.57 3.89 4.52
N ASN A 38 -8.71 4.06 5.52
CA ASN A 38 -8.97 4.78 6.77
C ASN A 38 -8.43 6.23 6.76
N GLY A 39 -7.93 6.69 5.60
CA GLY A 39 -7.51 8.08 5.39
C GLY A 39 -6.03 8.36 5.60
N ASP A 40 -5.19 7.33 5.77
CA ASP A 40 -3.74 7.55 5.76
C ASP A 40 -3.29 8.13 4.41
N PRO A 41 -2.38 9.13 4.42
CA PRO A 41 -1.90 9.72 3.18
C PRO A 41 -0.97 8.74 2.45
N LEU A 42 -1.13 8.71 1.12
CA LEU A 42 -0.26 8.00 0.19
C LEU A 42 0.17 8.97 -0.91
N ASP A 43 1.29 9.66 -0.66
CA ASP A 43 1.80 10.73 -1.51
C ASP A 43 2.62 10.17 -2.69
N GLN A 44 3.85 10.65 -2.88
CA GLN A 44 4.78 10.12 -3.87
C GLN A 44 5.87 9.30 -3.16
N PRO A 45 6.28 8.15 -3.72
CA PRO A 45 7.44 7.44 -3.19
C PRO A 45 8.69 8.30 -3.39
N ASP A 46 9.45 8.47 -2.30
CA ASP A 46 10.75 9.10 -2.30
C ASP A 46 11.87 8.05 -2.37
N ASP A 47 13.13 8.49 -2.38
CA ASP A 47 14.29 7.60 -2.51
C ASP A 47 14.52 6.72 -1.26
N SER A 48 13.75 6.91 -0.19
CA SER A 48 13.78 6.03 0.99
C SER A 48 12.93 4.78 0.80
N VAL A 49 11.98 4.77 -0.13
CA VAL A 49 11.09 3.63 -0.39
C VAL A 49 11.80 2.59 -1.26
N ALA A 50 12.02 1.40 -0.70
CA ALA A 50 12.71 0.31 -1.38
C ALA A 50 11.76 -0.76 -1.93
N ILE A 51 10.61 -0.96 -1.30
CA ILE A 51 9.59 -1.95 -1.67
C ILE A 51 8.21 -1.38 -1.33
N THR A 52 7.22 -1.70 -2.16
CA THR A 52 5.79 -1.54 -1.80
C THR A 52 5.07 -2.88 -1.79
N VAL A 53 4.20 -3.11 -0.81
CA VAL A 53 3.32 -4.27 -0.74
C VAL A 53 1.88 -3.77 -0.68
N ILE A 54 1.13 -4.02 -1.75
CA ILE A 54 -0.32 -3.76 -1.80
C ILE A 54 -1.01 -5.08 -1.49
N TYR A 55 -1.80 -5.10 -0.43
CA TYR A 55 -2.50 -6.30 0.01
C TYR A 55 -3.81 -6.47 -0.74
N GLY A 56 -4.39 -7.66 -0.64
CA GLY A 56 -5.82 -7.82 -0.95
C GLY A 56 -6.66 -7.32 0.23
N GLY A 57 -7.94 -7.06 -0.02
CA GLY A 57 -8.88 -6.78 1.06
C GLY A 57 -10.32 -6.59 0.58
N GLY A 58 -11.20 -6.30 1.55
CA GLY A 58 -12.64 -6.19 1.31
C GLY A 58 -13.02 -4.81 0.77
N LYS A 59 -13.64 -4.82 -0.42
CA LYS A 59 -14.03 -3.71 -1.32
C LYS A 59 -13.03 -3.50 -2.47
N PRO A 60 -13.51 -3.19 -3.70
CA PRO A 60 -14.89 -2.79 -4.02
C PRO A 60 -15.88 -3.94 -4.24
N GLU A 61 -17.15 -3.70 -3.93
CA GLU A 61 -18.23 -4.71 -4.01
C GLU A 61 -18.61 -5.05 -5.46
N ASP A 62 -18.31 -4.14 -6.41
CA ASP A 62 -18.52 -4.28 -7.85
C ASP A 62 -17.31 -3.72 -8.62
N GLU A 63 -16.95 -4.33 -9.76
CA GLU A 63 -15.89 -3.84 -10.67
C GLU A 63 -16.10 -2.38 -11.10
N LYS A 64 -17.36 -1.93 -11.21
CA LYS A 64 -17.69 -0.55 -11.56
C LYS A 64 -17.22 0.46 -10.53
N ASP A 65 -17.15 0.09 -9.25
CA ASP A 65 -16.76 1.01 -8.18
C ASP A 65 -15.32 1.52 -8.36
N TRP A 66 -14.45 0.75 -9.04
CA TRP A 66 -13.09 1.14 -9.43
C TRP A 66 -13.04 2.37 -10.35
N HIS A 67 -14.13 2.61 -11.09
CA HIS A 67 -14.25 3.73 -12.02
C HIS A 67 -15.10 4.88 -11.45
N THR A 68 -15.49 4.82 -10.18
CA THR A 68 -16.26 5.87 -9.49
C THR A 68 -15.41 6.67 -8.50
N ASP A 69 -15.99 7.75 -7.97
CA ASP A 69 -15.41 8.53 -6.86
C ASP A 69 -15.78 7.96 -5.47
N ARG A 70 -16.42 6.79 -5.40
CA ARG A 70 -16.88 6.20 -4.13
C ARG A 70 -15.72 5.84 -3.19
N TYR A 71 -14.56 5.51 -3.74
CA TYR A 71 -13.37 5.12 -3.00
C TYR A 71 -12.16 5.95 -3.47
N PRO A 72 -12.01 7.21 -2.99
CA PRO A 72 -10.94 8.11 -3.45
C PRO A 72 -9.53 7.54 -3.24
N TRP A 73 -9.34 6.70 -2.22
CA TRP A 73 -8.08 6.02 -1.93
C TRP A 73 -7.62 5.08 -3.05
N LEU A 74 -8.54 4.52 -3.86
CA LEU A 74 -8.16 3.72 -5.05
C LEU A 74 -7.38 4.57 -6.06
N LYS A 75 -7.78 5.82 -6.27
CA LYS A 75 -7.07 6.72 -7.18
C LYS A 75 -5.67 7.06 -6.65
N SER A 76 -5.54 7.24 -5.34
CA SER A 76 -4.25 7.46 -4.69
C SER A 76 -3.34 6.24 -4.81
N GLU A 77 -3.88 5.04 -4.61
CA GLU A 77 -3.13 3.78 -4.72
C GLU A 77 -2.67 3.48 -6.14
N VAL A 78 -3.56 3.63 -7.13
CA VAL A 78 -3.20 3.49 -8.56
C VAL A 78 -2.08 4.47 -8.91
N ARG A 79 -2.23 5.74 -8.49
CA ARG A 79 -1.22 6.77 -8.70
C ARG A 79 0.11 6.45 -8.01
N TRP A 80 0.09 5.82 -6.83
CA TRP A 80 1.29 5.36 -6.13
C TRP A 80 1.97 4.23 -6.89
N ALA A 81 1.22 3.21 -7.31
CA ALA A 81 1.74 2.07 -8.07
C ALA A 81 2.38 2.50 -9.39
N GLU A 82 1.74 3.41 -10.13
CA GLU A 82 2.31 4.00 -11.36
C GLU A 82 3.67 4.68 -11.10
N GLN A 83 3.82 5.37 -9.97
CA GLN A 83 5.06 6.03 -9.60
C GLN A 83 6.14 5.08 -9.13
N CYS A 84 5.78 4.01 -8.41
CA CYS A 84 6.70 2.93 -8.09
C CYS A 84 7.27 2.30 -9.36
N ILE A 85 6.41 1.97 -10.33
CA ILE A 85 6.83 1.43 -11.64
C ILE A 85 7.76 2.41 -12.36
N ALA A 86 7.40 3.69 -12.43
CA ALA A 86 8.23 4.71 -13.10
C ALA A 86 9.62 4.87 -12.46
N ARG A 87 9.75 4.58 -11.16
CA ARG A 87 11.00 4.67 -10.39
C ARG A 87 11.75 3.33 -10.27
N ASN A 88 11.21 2.24 -10.84
CA ASN A 88 11.70 0.88 -10.64
C ASN A 88 11.73 0.45 -9.17
N ILE A 89 10.76 0.91 -8.39
CA ILE A 89 10.51 0.42 -7.03
C ILE A 89 9.65 -0.84 -7.17
N PRO A 90 10.13 -2.00 -6.69
CA PRO A 90 9.36 -3.25 -6.71
C PRO A 90 8.12 -3.20 -5.83
#